data_AF-A0A1F1LMW1-F1
#
_entry.id   AF-A0A1F1LMW1-F1
#
_cell.length_a   1.000
_cell.length_b   1.000
_cell.length_c   1.000
_cell.angle_alpha   90.00
_cell.angle_beta   90.00
_cell.angle_gamma   90.00
#
_symmetry.space_group_name_H-M   'P 1'
#
loop_
_entity.id
_entity.type
_entity.pdbx_description
1 polymer ?
#
loop_
_entity_poly.entity_id
_entity_poly.type
_entity_poly.pdbx_seq_one_letter_code
_entity_poly.pdbx_strand_id
1 'polypeptide(L)'
;MIELVGGILLILGLLTPLVAVLVVVVMIGAFFTVHLGSGVHVSDNGRELIAVVGLAAAVFVLVGPGRYSVDAVLARGRADRA
;
A
#
# COMPACT_ATOMS: atom_id res chain seq x y z
N MET A 1 10.16 -8.61 0.75
CA MET A 1 10.33 -8.38 -0.71
C MET A 1 9.08 -7.77 -1.33
N ILE A 2 7.91 -8.26 -0.95
CA ILE A 2 6.61 -7.67 -1.31
C ILE A 2 6.53 -6.18 -0.90
N GLU A 3 7.18 -5.78 0.19
CA GLU A 3 7.17 -4.39 0.66
C GLU A 3 7.96 -3.45 -0.25
N LEU A 4 9.11 -3.90 -0.76
CA LEU A 4 9.95 -3.09 -1.65
C LEU A 4 9.30 -2.95 -3.02
N VAL A 5 8.93 -4.08 -3.63
CA VAL A 5 8.31 -4.08 -4.97
C VAL A 5 6.93 -3.43 -4.90
N GLY A 6 6.13 -3.76 -3.89
CA GLY A 6 4.83 -3.15 -3.67
C GLY A 6 4.92 -1.66 -3.41
N GLY A 7 5.91 -1.20 -2.63
CA GLY A 7 6.17 0.23 -2.43
C GLY A 7 6.49 0.96 -3.73
N ILE A 8 7.36 0.40 -4.58
CA ILE A 8 7.70 0.98 -5.89
C ILE A 8 6.45 1.05 -6.78
N LEU A 9 5.67 -0.03 -6.87
CA LEU A 9 4.45 -0.06 -7.67
C LEU A 9 3.40 0.95 -7.17
N LEU A 10 3.25 1.11 -5.86
CA LEU A 10 2.37 2.12 -5.27
C LEU A 10 2.84 3.55 -5.57
N ILE A 11 4.14 3.83 -5.51
CA ILE A 11 4.70 5.15 -5.85
C ILE A 11 4.42 5.49 -7.33
N LEU A 12 4.60 4.53 -8.23
CA LEU A 12 4.29 4.71 -9.65
C LEU A 12 2.77 4.75 -9.92
N GLY A 13 1.95 4.28 -8.97
CA GLY A 13 0.52 4.09 -9.17
C GLY A 13 0.25 3.09 -10.30
N LEU A 14 0.95 1.95 -10.27
CA LEU A 14 0.77 0.84 -11.20
C LEU A 14 0.17 -0.36 -10.46
N LEU A 15 -0.94 -0.89 -10.98
CA LEU A 15 -1.73 -1.93 -10.32
C LEU A 15 -2.14 -1.52 -8.89
N THR A 16 -2.43 -0.23 -8.70
CA THR A 16 -2.61 0.44 -7.40
C THR A 16 -3.53 -0.33 -6.44
N PRO A 17 -4.78 -0.68 -6.80
CA PRO A 17 -5.68 -1.37 -5.85
C PRO A 17 -5.19 -2.78 -5.49
N LEU A 18 -4.59 -3.51 -6.44
CA LEU A 18 -4.08 -4.86 -6.19
C LEU A 18 -2.89 -4.83 -5.23
N VAL A 19 -1.92 -3.95 -5.49
CA VAL A 19 -0.74 -3.79 -4.66
C VAL A 19 -1.11 -3.25 -3.27
N ALA A 20 -2.04 -2.30 -3.20
CA ALA A 20 -2.53 -1.77 -1.93
C ALA A 20 -3.15 -2.86 -1.04
N VAL A 21 -3.98 -3.74 -1.60
CA VAL A 21 -4.55 -4.88 -0.85
C VAL A 21 -3.45 -5.80 -0.32
N LEU A 22 -2.47 -6.15 -1.15
CA LEU A 22 -1.35 -7.00 -0.73
C LEU A 22 -0.57 -6.37 0.42
N VAL A 23 -0.28 -5.07 0.35
CA VAL A 23 0.41 -4.35 1.43
C VAL A 23 -0.41 -4.36 2.72
N VAL A 24 -1.72 -4.10 2.66
CA VAL A 24 -2.60 -4.16 3.84
C VAL A 24 -2.54 -5.55 4.50
N VAL A 25 -2.68 -6.61 3.71
CA VAL A 25 -2.63 -8.00 4.22
C VAL A 25 -1.29 -8.29 4.90
N VAL A 26 -0.18 -7.86 4.30
CA VAL A 26 1.16 -8.03 4.88
C VAL A 26 1.32 -7.25 6.18
N MET A 27 0.82 -6.01 6.26
CA MET A 27 0.86 -5.20 7.48
C MET A 27 0.03 -5.83 8.61
N ILE A 28 -1.14 -6.39 8.30
CA ILE A 28 -1.95 -7.15 9.27
C ILE A 28 -1.17 -8.37 9.77
N GLY A 29 -0.57 -9.15 8.87
CA GLY A 29 0.26 -10.30 9.25
C GLY A 29 1.44 -9.88 10.13
N ALA A 30 2.15 -8.82 9.77
CA ALA A 30 3.30 -8.29 10.52
C ALA A 30 2.92 -7.80 11.93
N PHE A 31 1.72 -7.22 12.07
CA PHE A 31 1.17 -6.83 13.36
C PHE A 31 1.02 -8.02 14.29
N PHE A 32 0.40 -9.12 13.83
CA PHE A 32 0.16 -10.29 14.67
C PHE A 32 1.41 -11.15 14.92
N THR A 33 2.34 -11.18 13.97
CA THR A 33 3.51 -12.09 14.04
C THR A 33 4.71 -11.48 14.75
N VAL A 34 4.98 -10.19 14.55
CA VAL A 34 6.22 -9.55 15.04
C VAL A 34 5.94 -8.46 16.08
N HIS A 35 4.77 -7.81 16.01
CA HIS A 35 4.53 -6.59 16.79
C HIS A 35 3.45 -6.72 17.87
N LEU A 36 2.77 -7.88 17.99
CA LEU A 36 1.62 -8.02 18.89
C LEU A 36 1.99 -7.76 20.37
N GLY A 37 3.19 -8.16 20.76
CA GLY A 37 3.76 -7.96 22.09
C GLY A 37 4.76 -6.80 22.21
N SER A 38 5.01 -6.03 21.14
CA SER A 38 5.91 -4.88 21.20
C SER A 38 5.17 -3.61 21.66
N GLY A 39 5.95 -2.59 22.03
CA GLY A 39 5.42 -1.30 22.46
C GLY A 39 4.63 -0.57 21.38
N VAL A 40 4.20 0.66 21.66
CA VAL A 40 3.54 1.48 20.63
C VAL A 40 4.59 2.11 19.71
N HIS A 41 5.61 2.75 20.29
CA HIS A 41 6.58 3.55 19.54
C HIS A 41 7.51 2.70 18.68
N VAL A 42 7.81 3.22 17.48
CA VAL A 42 8.74 2.61 16.54
C VAL A 42 10.13 2.38 17.13
N SER A 43 10.56 3.24 18.07
CA SER A 43 11.84 3.14 18.78
C SER A 43 12.01 1.81 19.53
N ASP A 44 10.90 1.22 19.97
CA ASP A 44 10.86 -0.04 20.71
C ASP A 44 10.36 -1.20 19.84
N ASN A 45 10.59 -1.12 18.52
CA ASN A 45 10.03 -2.04 17.53
C ASN A 45 8.50 -2.14 17.63
N GLY A 46 7.85 -1.00 17.91
CA GLY A 46 6.43 -0.92 18.21
C GLY A 46 5.51 -0.90 17.00
N ARG A 47 4.20 -0.92 17.28
CA ARG A 47 3.13 -1.11 16.29
C ARG A 47 2.77 0.12 15.47
N GLU A 48 3.22 1.31 15.88
CA GLU A 48 2.83 2.60 15.30
C GLU A 48 3.10 2.66 13.79
N LEU A 49 4.34 2.38 13.35
CA LEU A 49 4.71 2.52 11.95
C LEU A 49 3.93 1.55 11.05
N ILE A 50 3.73 0.32 11.49
CA ILE A 50 2.96 -0.69 10.73
C ILE A 50 1.49 -0.30 10.63
N ALA A 51 0.90 0.23 11.71
CA ALA A 51 -0.46 0.72 11.68
C ALA A 51 -0.61 1.89 10.70
N VAL A 52 0.32 2.84 10.72
CA VAL A 52 0.31 4.00 9.80
C VAL A 52 0.47 3.54 8.35
N VAL A 53 1.43 2.67 8.05
CA VAL A 53 1.66 2.16 6.69
C VAL A 53 0.45 1.34 6.21
N GLY A 54 -0.10 0.48 7.07
CA GLY A 54 -1.28 -0.33 6.75
C GLY A 54 -2.52 0.53 6.49
N LEU A 55 -2.77 1.54 7.32
CA LEU A 55 -3.88 2.48 7.12
C LEU A 55 -3.70 3.33 5.86
N ALA A 56 -2.48 3.81 5.60
CA ALA A 56 -2.17 4.54 4.38
C ALA A 56 -2.42 3.67 3.13
N ALA A 57 -1.98 2.41 3.14
CA ALA A 57 -2.27 1.45 2.07
C ALA A 57 -3.79 1.21 1.91
N ALA A 58 -4.55 1.11 3.01
CA ALA A 58 -5.99 0.94 2.97
C ALA A 58 -6.72 2.11 2.27
N VAL A 59 -6.22 3.34 2.41
CA VAL A 59 -6.75 4.49 1.65
C VAL A 59 -6.67 4.24 0.14
N PHE A 60 -5.56 3.69 -0.36
CA PHE A 60 -5.42 3.35 -1.78
C PHE A 60 -6.35 2.21 -2.22
N VAL A 61 -6.69 1.27 -1.33
CA VAL A 61 -7.70 0.24 -1.61
C VAL A 61 -9.07 0.88 -1.82
N LEU A 62 -9.44 1.85 -0.99
CA LEU A 62 -10.77 2.48 -1.00
C LEU A 62 -10.92 3.54 -2.09
N VAL A 63 -9.89 4.36 -2.29
CA VAL A 63 -9.93 5.51 -3.20
C VAL A 63 -9.47 5.12 -4.61
N GLY A 64 -8.62 4.10 -4.72
CA GLY A 64 -8.04 3.66 -6.00
C GLY A 64 -6.91 4.56 -6.51
N PRO A 65 -6.54 4.40 -7.80
CA PRO A 65 -5.41 5.10 -8.41
C PRO A 65 -5.66 6.60 -8.59
N GLY A 66 -4.67 7.43 -8.25
CA GLY A 66 -4.75 8.89 -8.42
C GLY A 66 -4.61 9.37 -9.86
N ARG A 67 -4.91 10.64 -10.14
CA ARG A 67 -4.87 11.22 -11.51
C ARG A 67 -3.51 11.19 -12.21
N TYR A 68 -2.42 11.15 -11.44
CA TYR A 68 -1.04 11.07 -11.95
C TYR A 68 -0.47 9.64 -11.92
N SER A 69 -1.30 8.65 -11.57
CA SER A 69 -0.88 7.25 -11.57
C SER A 69 -0.67 6.75 -13.00
N VAL A 70 0.25 5.81 -13.16
CA VAL A 70 0.44 5.10 -14.43
C VAL A 70 -0.87 4.40 -14.85
N ASP A 71 -1.62 3.85 -13.90
CA ASP A 71 -2.95 3.28 -14.12
C ASP A 71 -3.91 4.27 -14.81
N ALA A 72 -3.96 5.52 -14.34
CA ALA A 72 -4.82 6.56 -14.92
C ALA A 72 -4.37 7.00 -16.32
N VAL A 73 -3.06 7.10 -16.55
CA VAL A 73 -2.49 7.45 -17.88
C VAL A 73 -2.83 6.35 -18.90
N LEU A 74 -2.66 5.08 -18.51
CA LEU A 74 -2.99 3.93 -19.36
C LEU A 74 -4.49 3.84 -19.68
N ALA A 75 -5.35 4.14 -18.69
CA ALA A 75 -6.79 4.16 -18.89
C ALA A 75 -7.23 5.25 -19.88
N ARG A 76 -6.69 6.47 -19.75
CA ARG A 76 -6.97 7.59 -20.67
C ARG A 76 -6.55 7.28 -22.11
N GLY A 77 -5.32 6.81 -22.30
CA GLY A 77 -4.81 6.46 -23.63
C GLY A 77 -5.52 5.26 -24.28
N ARG A 78 -6.32 4.49 -23.52
CA ARG A 78 -7.21 3.45 -24.07
C ARG A 78 -8.57 4.02 -24.45
N ALA A 79 -9.09 5.00 -23.71
CA ALA A 79 -10.31 5.72 -24.05
C ALA A 79 -10.16 6.57 -25.32
N ASP A 80 -9.00 7.22 -25.51
CA ASP A 80 -8.73 8.05 -26.70
C ASP A 80 -8.60 7.24 -28.00
N ARG A 81 -8.49 5.90 -27.91
CA ARG A 81 -8.36 4.97 -29.04
C ARG A 81 -9.65 4.24 -29.40
N ALA A 82 -10.71 4.43 -28.62
CA ALA A 82 -12.03 3.83 -28.84
C ALA A 82 -12.96 4.82 -29.53
#